data_AF-A0A182VQT8-F1
#
_entry.id   AF-A0A182VQT8-F1
#
_cell.length_a   1.000
_cell.length_b   1.000
_cell.length_c   1.000
_cell.angle_alpha   90.00
_cell.angle_beta   90.00
_cell.angle_gamma   90.00
#
_symmetry.space_group_name_H-M   'P 1'
#
loop_
_entity.id
_entity.type
_entity.pdbx_description
1 polymer ?
#
loop_
_entity_poly.entity_id
_entity_poly.type
_entity_poly.pdbx_seq_one_letter_code
_entity_poly.pdbx_strand_id
1 'polypeptide(L)' 'MPERRSVRPAGPVQTLPELDYGTIMCWADNVVGQQKEPCVFHLIAAGKPEMPYNCSLVNQTSESLEVDCAEVTS' A
#
# COMPACT_ATOMS: atom_id res chain seq x y z
N MET A 1 -15.11 -6.21 19.16
CA MET A 1 -16.31 -6.16 18.30
C MET A 1 -16.00 -5.17 17.18
N PRO A 2 -16.03 -5.58 15.91
CA PRO A 2 -15.27 -4.91 14.86
C PRO A 2 -15.86 -3.53 14.56
N GLU A 3 -15.01 -2.52 14.66
CA GLU A 3 -15.33 -1.11 14.50
C GLU A 3 -15.78 -0.83 13.06
N ARG A 4 -16.96 -0.23 12.91
CA ARG A 4 -17.42 0.31 11.62
C ARG A 4 -16.54 1.50 11.22
N ARG A 5 -15.44 1.24 10.51
CA ARG A 5 -14.72 2.28 9.76
C ARG A 5 -15.60 2.75 8.59
N SER A 6 -16.35 3.83 8.79
CA SER A 6 -17.06 4.50 7.68
C SER A 6 -16.07 5.39 6.94
N VAL A 7 -15.35 4.81 5.98
CA VAL A 7 -14.56 5.56 5.00
C VAL A 7 -15.55 6.16 3.99
N ARG A 8 -15.64 7.50 3.91
CA ARG A 8 -16.40 8.16 2.84
C ARG A 8 -15.46 8.43 1.67
N PRO A 9 -15.70 7.87 0.46
CA PRO A 9 -14.85 8.15 -0.69
C PRO A 9 -15.04 9.61 -1.13
N ALA A 10 -13.93 10.34 -1.28
CA ALA A 10 -13.93 11.65 -1.88
C ALA A 10 -13.82 11.51 -3.41
N GLY A 11 -14.95 11.63 -4.12
CA GLY A 11 -14.97 11.98 -5.55
C GLY A 11 -14.85 10.84 -6.58
N PRO A 12 -14.85 11.20 -7.89
CA PRO A 12 -14.86 10.25 -9.00
C PRO A 12 -13.48 9.61 -9.23
N VAL A 13 -13.48 8.31 -9.52
CA VAL A 13 -12.26 7.54 -9.87
C VAL A 13 -11.73 8.00 -11.23
N GLN A 14 -10.54 8.60 -11.25
CA GLN A 14 -9.82 8.97 -12.48
C GLN A 14 -8.75 7.90 -12.74
N THR A 15 -8.65 7.35 -13.95
CA THR A 15 -7.64 6.33 -14.31
C THR A 15 -6.47 6.96 -15.07
N LEU A 16 -5.42 7.36 -14.36
CA LEU A 16 -4.14 7.82 -14.92
C LEU A 16 -2.98 7.24 -14.09
N PRO A 17 -1.79 7.01 -14.67
CA PRO A 17 -0.72 6.20 -14.07
C PRO A 17 -0.08 6.76 -12.79
N GLU A 18 -0.49 7.95 -12.34
CA GLU A 18 -0.13 8.57 -11.06
C GLU A 18 -1.40 8.80 -10.21
N LEU A 19 -2.15 7.73 -9.90
CA LEU A 19 -3.29 7.85 -8.99
C LEU A 19 -2.77 8.19 -7.58
N ASP A 20 -2.93 9.44 -7.17
CA ASP A 20 -3.14 9.70 -5.76
C ASP A 20 -4.46 9.03 -5.38
N TYR A 21 -4.42 8.05 -4.47
CA TYR A 21 -5.61 7.31 -4.02
C TYR A 21 -6.56 8.17 -3.17
N GLY A 22 -6.27 9.47 -3.07
CA GLY A 22 -7.05 10.48 -2.36
C GLY A 22 -6.62 10.66 -0.91
N THR A 23 -7.42 11.43 -0.18
CA THR A 23 -7.18 11.77 1.22
C THR A 23 -8.03 10.90 2.14
N ILE A 24 -7.41 10.24 3.11
CA ILE A 24 -8.09 9.55 4.21
C ILE A 24 -8.15 10.48 5.41
N MET A 25 -9.34 10.63 5.97
CA MET A 25 -9.58 11.32 7.23
C MET A 25 -10.00 10.30 8.29
N CYS A 26 -9.29 10.28 9.42
CA CYS A 26 -9.55 9.38 10.54
C CYS A 26 -9.98 10.18 11.77
N TRP A 27 -11.06 9.74 12.41
CA TRP A 27 -11.50 10.25 13.71
C TRP A 27 -11.31 9.15 14.76
N ALA A 28 -10.61 9.45 15.85
CA ALA A 28 -10.54 8.57 17.00
C ALA A 28 -11.74 8.81 17.95
N ASP A 29 -12.19 7.75 18.60
CA ASP A 29 -13.18 7.79 19.67
C ASP A 29 -12.63 7.02 20.88
N ASN A 30 -12.75 7.60 22.07
CA ASN A 30 -12.39 6.95 23.32
C ASN A 30 -13.32 7.43 24.45
N VAL A 31 -13.11 6.94 25.68
CA VAL A 31 -13.96 7.26 26.84
C VAL A 31 -13.97 8.75 27.22
N VAL A 32 -12.99 9.54 26.77
CA VAL A 32 -12.94 10.99 26.97
C VAL A 32 -13.81 11.71 25.93
N GLY A 33 -13.96 11.14 24.74
CA GLY A 33 -14.86 11.59 23.69
C GLY A 33 -14.29 11.39 22.28
N GLN A 34 -15.03 11.92 21.29
CA GLN A 34 -14.63 11.88 19.91
C GLN A 34 -13.65 13.02 19.57
N GLN A 35 -12.65 12.69 18.77
CA GLN A 35 -11.72 13.66 18.20
C GLN A 35 -12.48 14.71 17.35
N LYS A 36 -12.24 15.99 17.59
CA LYS A 36 -12.93 17.09 16.86
C LYS A 36 -12.40 17.30 15.45
N GLU A 37 -11.08 17.25 15.27
CA GLU A 37 -10.41 17.44 13.98
C GLU A 37 -9.77 16.12 13.53
N PRO A 38 -10.04 15.62 12.31
CA PRO A 38 -9.50 14.33 11.88
C PRO A 38 -7.98 14.35 11.72
N CYS A 39 -7.36 13.19 11.89
CA CYS A 39 -6.04 12.94 11.32
C CYS A 39 -6.17 12.82 9.80
N VAL A 40 -5.42 13.63 9.05
CA VAL A 40 -5.48 13.70 7.59
C VAL A 40 -4.26 13.01 7.00
N PHE A 41 -4.48 12.03 6.14
CA PHE A 41 -3.43 11.28 5.43
C PHE A 41 -3.68 11.36 3.92
N HIS A 42 -2.61 11.59 3.16
CA HIS A 42 -2.65 11.54 1.71
C HIS A 42 -2.08 10.19 1.26
N LEU A 43 -2.88 9.41 0.56
CA LEU A 43 -2.41 8.15 -0.01
C LEU A 43 -1.83 8.43 -1.38
N ILE A 44 -0.53 8.19 -1.49
CA ILE A 44 0.21 8.27 -2.75
C ILE A 44 0.37 6.87 -3.33
N ALA A 45 0.43 6.77 -4.66
CA ALA A 45 0.84 5.54 -5.33
C ALA A 45 2.21 5.08 -4.81
N ALA A 46 2.33 3.80 -4.50
CA ALA A 46 3.65 3.23 -4.28
C ALA A 46 4.42 3.32 -5.60
N GLY A 47 5.67 3.79 -5.54
CA GLY A 47 6.57 3.77 -6.67
C GLY A 47 6.80 2.33 -7.16
N LYS A 48 7.37 2.21 -8.36
CA LYS A 48 7.85 0.91 -8.84
C LYS A 48 8.84 0.34 -7.80
N PRO A 49 8.70 -0.93 -7.37
CA PRO A 49 9.67 -1.54 -6.48
C PRO A 49 11.08 -1.48 -7.07
N GLU A 50 12.07 -1.40 -6.20
CA GLU A 50 13.46 -1.51 -6.63
C GLU A 50 13.73 -2.88 -7.26
N MET A 51 14.69 -2.92 -8.19
CA MET A 51 15.08 -4.19 -8.79
C MET A 51 15.69 -5.11 -7.73
N PRO A 52 15.32 -6.39 -7.69
CA PRO A 52 15.91 -7.32 -6.75
C PRO A 52 17.39 -7.54 -7.06
N TYR A 53 18.16 -8.00 -6.08
CA TYR A 53 19.60 -8.22 -6.20
C TYR A 53 19.98 -9.66 -5.82
N ASN A 54 21.24 -10.02 -6.05
CA ASN A 54 21.78 -11.36 -5.76
C ASN A 54 20.95 -12.50 -6.39
N CYS A 55 20.47 -12.30 -7.62
CA CYS A 55 19.74 -13.34 -8.35
C CYS A 55 20.66 -14.50 -8.74
N SER A 56 20.25 -15.73 -8.46
CA SER A 56 20.98 -16.95 -8.80
C SER A 56 20.08 -18.05 -9.34
N LEU A 57 20.63 -18.93 -10.17
CA LEU A 57 19.93 -20.09 -10.71
C LEU A 57 20.08 -21.26 -9.75
N VAL A 58 18.97 -21.69 -9.16
CA VAL A 58 18.99 -22.74 -8.12
C VAL A 58 18.67 -24.12 -8.69
N ASN A 59 17.81 -24.22 -9.72
CA ASN A 59 17.47 -25.48 -10.37
C ASN A 59 17.34 -25.30 -11.88
N GLN A 60 18.15 -26.04 -12.64
CA GLN A 60 18.16 -25.98 -14.11
C GLN A 60 17.93 -27.37 -14.69
N THR A 61 16.93 -27.47 -15.55
CA THR A 61 16.63 -28.69 -16.33
C THR A 61 16.61 -28.35 -17.82
N SER A 62 16.41 -29.35 -18.67
CA SER A 62 16.24 -29.11 -20.11
C SER A 62 14.98 -28.34 -20.47
N GLU A 63 14.00 -28.23 -19.55
CA GLU A 63 12.69 -27.62 -19.79
C GLU A 63 12.37 -26.45 -18.85
N SER A 64 13.12 -26.27 -17.76
CA SER A 64 12.83 -25.26 -16.75
C SER A 64 14.08 -24.67 -16.11
N LEU A 65 13.92 -23.43 -15.64
CA LEU A 65 14.91 -22.68 -14.86
C LEU A 65 14.20 -22.06 -13.66
N GLU A 66 14.81 -22.19 -12.49
CA GLU A 66 14.38 -21.54 -11.26
C GLU A 66 15.40 -20.48 -10.86
N VAL A 67 14.91 -19.26 -10.64
CA VAL A 67 15.71 -18.09 -10.25
C VAL A 67 15.26 -17.64 -8.88
N ASP A 68 16.20 -17.56 -7.94
CA ASP A 68 15.98 -16.99 -6.62
C ASP A 68 16.70 -15.64 -6.52
N CYS A 69 16.06 -14.63 -5.93
CA CYS A 69 16.57 -13.27 -5.80
C CYS A 69 16.26 -12.70 -4.41
N ALA A 70 17.13 -11.79 -3.93
CA ALA A 70 16.92 -11.10 -2.66
C ALA A 70 16.16 -9.76 -2.84
N GLU A 71 15.29 -9.45 -1.89
CA GLU A 71 14.58 -8.18 -1.79
C GLU A 71 15.49 -7.07 -1.24
N VAL A 72 15.35 -5.85 -1.76
CA VAL A 72 15.93 -4.66 -1.13
C VAL A 72 15.08 -4.29 0.08
N THR A 73 15.57 -4.64 1.26
CA THR A 73 14.98 -4.20 2.52
C THR A 73 15.25 -2.71 2.69
N SER A 74 14.23 -1.87 2.51
CA SER A 74 14.24 -0.46 2.95
C SER A 74 14.13 -0.34 4.45
#